data_AF-A0A368H5M0-F1
#
_entry.id   AF-A0A368H5M0-F1
#
_cell.length_a   1.000
_cell.length_b   1.000
_cell.length_c   1.000
_cell.angle_alpha   90.00
_cell.angle_beta   90.00
_cell.angle_gamma   90.00
#
_symmetry.space_group_name_H-M   'P 1'
#
loop_
_entity.id
_entity.type
_entity.pdbx_description
1 polymer ?
#
loop_
_entity_poly.entity_id
_entity_poly.type
_entity_poly.pdbx_seq_one_letter_code
_entity_poly.pdbx_strand_id
1 'polypeptide(L)'
;MAKTMHVSVTLSVLVHMAGVFHVVALSIIRYYSLARLATINSSQPWFTYKKCRISLTIIFVSVAIIGIPLHFTSEVVMVEENKECAARHPHLQNATVFELQFSSIPYLRTLNFWLFNLCSKIIPSIILCLMTIAILEQLKSIRKMSARFTSVERDKQYHRTTNMILEWADI
;
A
#
# COMPACT_ATOMS: atom_id res chain seq x y z
N MET A 1 23.50 -23.13 -8.48
CA MET A 1 22.03 -23.15 -8.66
C MET A 1 21.26 -22.78 -7.39
N ALA A 2 21.55 -23.37 -6.23
CA ALA A 2 20.89 -23.00 -4.97
C ALA A 2 21.11 -21.53 -4.54
N LYS A 3 22.33 -21.00 -4.64
CA LYS A 3 22.63 -19.59 -4.32
C LYS A 3 21.85 -18.60 -5.20
N THR A 4 21.76 -18.87 -6.51
CA THR A 4 21.01 -18.02 -7.45
C THR A 4 19.50 -18.07 -7.18
N MET A 5 18.99 -19.23 -6.77
CA MET A 5 17.58 -19.41 -6.39
C MET A 5 17.25 -18.69 -5.08
N HIS A 6 18.13 -18.76 -4.07
CA HIS A 6 17.98 -18.06 -2.80
C HIS A 6 17.97 -16.53 -2.97
N VAL A 7 18.86 -16.00 -3.81
CA VAL A 7 18.88 -14.57 -4.16
C VAL A 7 17.59 -14.16 -4.88
N SER A 8 17.10 -14.97 -5.82
CA SER A 8 15.85 -14.70 -6.55
C SER A 8 14.64 -14.63 -5.61
N VAL A 9 14.52 -15.60 -4.69
CA VAL A 9 13.44 -15.62 -3.70
C VAL A 9 13.54 -14.43 -2.74
N THR A 10 14.74 -14.13 -2.24
CA THR A 10 14.97 -12.97 -1.37
C THR A 10 14.57 -11.67 -2.08
N LEU A 11 15.01 -11.49 -3.33
CA LEU A 11 14.69 -10.29 -4.12
C LEU A 11 13.18 -10.16 -4.35
N SER A 12 12.50 -11.26 -4.68
CA SER A 12 11.04 -11.28 -4.85
C SER A 12 10.32 -10.82 -3.59
N VAL A 13 10.73 -11.33 -2.42
CA VAL A 13 10.15 -10.91 -1.12
C VAL A 13 10.44 -9.43 -0.84
N LEU A 14 11.67 -8.96 -1.06
CA LEU A 14 12.04 -7.56 -0.86
C LEU A 14 11.21 -6.61 -1.75
N VAL A 15 11.04 -6.95 -3.03
CA VAL A 15 10.24 -6.16 -3.98
C VAL A 15 8.77 -6.18 -3.56
N HIS A 16 8.24 -7.33 -3.16
CA HIS A 16 6.87 -7.43 -2.66
C HIS A 16 6.65 -6.53 -1.43
N MET A 17 7.55 -6.61 -0.45
CA MET A 17 7.51 -5.76 0.75
C MET A 17 7.58 -4.28 0.38
N ALA A 18 8.54 -3.88 -0.45
CA ALA A 18 8.64 -2.48 -0.90
C ALA A 18 7.33 -2.00 -1.55
N GLY A 19 6.72 -2.82 -2.42
CA GLY A 19 5.43 -2.53 -3.03
C GLY A 19 4.33 -2.31 -1.99
N VAL A 20 4.19 -3.21 -1.02
CA VAL A 20 3.17 -3.12 0.05
C VAL A 20 3.35 -1.84 0.87
N PHE A 21 4.57 -1.54 1.32
CA PHE A 21 4.85 -0.33 2.10
C PHE A 21 4.61 0.95 1.28
N HIS A 22 4.91 0.95 -0.03
CA HIS A 22 4.57 2.05 -0.92
C HIS A 22 3.07 2.29 -1.02
N VAL A 23 2.27 1.24 -1.20
CA VAL A 23 0.81 1.36 -1.32
C VAL A 23 0.21 1.89 -0.02
N VAL A 24 0.68 1.41 1.14
CA VAL A 24 0.26 1.91 2.46
C VAL A 24 0.62 3.39 2.60
N ALA A 25 1.86 3.78 2.33
CA ALA A 25 2.29 5.17 2.43
C ALA A 25 1.49 6.10 1.49
N LEU A 26 1.23 5.68 0.25
CA LEU A 26 0.41 6.42 -0.70
C LEU A 26 -1.03 6.61 -0.19
N SER A 27 -1.63 5.58 0.41
CA SER A 27 -2.97 5.69 0.99
C SER A 27 -3.03 6.74 2.11
N ILE A 28 -2.00 6.78 2.97
CA ILE A 28 -1.89 7.74 4.07
C ILE A 28 -1.70 9.16 3.54
N ILE A 29 -0.78 9.35 2.60
CA ILE A 29 -0.53 10.65 1.98
C ILE A 29 -1.81 11.17 1.30
N ARG A 30 -2.53 10.30 0.61
CA ARG A 30 -3.79 10.65 -0.07
C ARG A 30 -4.86 11.10 0.92
N TYR A 31 -5.02 10.40 2.04
CA TYR A 31 -5.94 10.80 3.10
C TYR A 31 -5.61 12.18 3.66
N TYR A 32 -4.37 12.43 4.07
CA TYR A 32 -3.99 13.74 4.63
C TYR A 32 -4.10 14.88 3.62
N SER A 33 -3.79 14.60 2.36
CA SER A 33 -3.98 15.57 1.26
C SER A 33 -5.46 15.95 1.12
N LEU A 34 -6.37 14.98 1.15
CA LEU A 34 -7.81 15.21 1.10
C LEU A 34 -8.35 15.90 2.36
N ALA A 35 -7.93 15.47 3.56
CA ALA A 35 -8.36 16.08 4.81
C ALA A 35 -7.95 17.56 4.91
N ARG A 36 -6.78 17.92 4.35
CA ARG A 36 -6.34 19.32 4.25
C ARG A 36 -7.18 20.13 3.26
N LEU A 37 -7.52 19.56 2.11
CA LEU A 37 -8.43 20.20 1.14
C LEU A 37 -9.82 20.46 1.76
N ALA A 38 -10.29 19.58 2.63
CA ALA A 38 -11.59 19.75 3.31
C ALA A 38 -11.58 20.84 4.41
N THR A 39 -10.40 21.22 4.93
CA THR A 39 -10.29 22.05 6.14
C THR A 39 -9.73 23.46 5.91
N ILE A 40 -9.02 23.73 4.80
CA ILE A 40 -8.33 25.01 4.60
C ILE A 40 -8.59 25.58 3.21
N ASN A 41 -8.93 26.87 3.13
CA ASN A 41 -8.96 27.71 1.90
C ASN A 41 -7.57 27.94 1.29
N SER A 42 -6.60 27.06 1.53
CA SER A 42 -5.22 27.24 1.06
C SER A 42 -5.02 26.45 -0.23
N SER A 43 -4.65 27.16 -1.29
CA SER A 43 -4.31 26.61 -2.60
C SER A 43 -2.97 25.86 -2.64
N GLN A 44 -2.27 25.76 -1.50
CA GLN A 44 -0.94 25.17 -1.45
C GLN A 44 -1.00 23.64 -1.24
N PRO A 45 -0.31 22.85 -2.07
CA PRO A 45 -0.30 21.39 -1.94
C PRO A 45 0.39 20.96 -0.64
N TRP A 46 -0.31 20.18 0.19
CA TRP A 46 0.22 19.69 1.47
C TRP A 46 1.45 18.76 1.31
N PHE A 47 1.52 18.05 0.19
CA PHE A 47 2.58 17.11 -0.13
C PHE A 47 3.69 17.80 -0.94
N THR A 48 4.76 18.17 -0.24
CA THR A 48 5.95 18.80 -0.84
C THR A 48 7.00 17.75 -1.18
N TYR A 49 7.89 18.04 -2.14
CA TYR A 49 9.03 17.21 -2.50
C TYR A 49 9.91 16.78 -1.29
N LYS A 50 10.11 17.68 -0.32
CA LYS A 50 10.84 17.38 0.92
C LYS A 50 10.18 16.23 1.72
N LYS A 51 8.84 16.25 1.86
CA LYS A 51 8.09 15.19 2.55
C LYS A 51 8.10 13.88 1.77
N CYS A 52 8.04 13.97 0.44
CA CYS A 52 8.16 12.80 -0.44
C CYS A 52 9.49 12.07 -0.21
N ARG A 53 10.61 12.81 -0.22
CA ARG A 53 11.94 12.26 0.05
C ARG A 53 12.06 11.59 1.41
N ILE A 54 11.53 12.23 2.46
CA ILE A 54 11.55 11.65 3.81
C ILE A 54 10.73 10.36 3.84
N SER A 55 9.54 10.35 3.24
CA SER A 55 8.68 9.15 3.18
C SER A 55 9.36 8.00 2.43
N LEU A 56 9.99 8.27 1.28
CA LEU A 56 10.75 7.27 0.52
C LEU A 56 11.89 6.68 1.36
N THR A 57 12.62 7.53 2.07
CA THR A 57 13.73 7.10 2.93
C THR A 57 13.23 6.17 4.04
N ILE A 58 12.13 6.54 4.71
CA ILE A 58 11.52 5.71 5.76
C ILE A 58 11.08 4.35 5.21
N ILE A 59 10.48 4.30 4.02
CA ILE A 59 10.04 3.05 3.38
C ILE A 59 11.23 2.14 3.12
N PHE A 60 12.28 2.63 2.47
CA PHE A 60 13.46 1.82 2.17
C PHE A 60 14.18 1.34 3.43
N VAL A 61 14.30 2.19 4.45
CA VAL A 61 14.87 1.80 5.75
C VAL A 61 14.03 0.70 6.40
N SER A 62 12.70 0.82 6.38
CA SER A 62 11.78 -0.18 6.95
C SER A 62 11.89 -1.52 6.22
N VAL A 63 11.96 -1.50 4.88
CA VAL A 63 12.14 -2.70 4.06
C VAL A 63 13.49 -3.35 4.35
N ALA A 64 14.57 -2.59 4.51
CA ALA A 64 15.87 -3.14 4.86
C ALA A 64 15.87 -3.80 6.24
N ILE A 65 15.28 -3.16 7.26
CA ILE A 65 15.18 -3.71 8.63
C ILE A 65 14.43 -5.04 8.65
N ILE A 66 13.34 -5.16 7.87
CA ILE A 66 12.54 -6.39 7.84
C ILE A 66 13.14 -7.43 6.88
N GLY A 67 13.75 -6.98 5.78
CA GLY A 67 14.27 -7.82 4.71
C GLY A 67 15.61 -8.49 5.03
N ILE A 68 16.51 -7.81 5.76
CA ILE A 68 17.83 -8.36 6.11
C ILE A 68 17.72 -9.60 7.03
N PRO A 69 16.93 -9.61 8.12
CA PRO A 69 16.72 -10.81 8.93
C PRO A 69 16.17 -11.99 8.13
N LEU A 70 15.38 -11.71 7.08
CA LEU A 70 14.78 -12.72 6.21
C LEU A 70 15.81 -13.40 5.31
N HIS A 71 16.82 -12.66 4.86
CA HIS A 71 17.93 -13.22 4.09
C HIS A 71 18.81 -14.16 4.95
N PHE A 72 19.04 -13.80 6.22
CA PHE A 72 19.84 -14.62 7.14
C PHE A 72 19.10 -15.84 7.70
N THR A 73 17.76 -15.83 7.71
CA THR A 73 16.96 -16.90 8.33
C THR A 73 16.41 -17.93 7.33
N SER A 74 16.53 -17.65 6.03
CA SER A 74 16.20 -18.59 4.97
C SER A 74 17.47 -19.31 4.53
N GLU A 75 17.52 -20.64 4.66
CA GLU A 75 18.57 -21.47 4.08
C GLU A 75 17.93 -22.38 3.03
N VAL A 76 18.39 -22.31 1.78
CA VAL A 76 17.91 -23.24 0.74
C VAL A 76 18.73 -24.51 0.88
N VAL A 77 18.15 -25.50 1.53
CA VAL A 77 18.75 -26.82 1.71
C VAL A 77 18.28 -27.70 0.56
N MET A 78 19.22 -28.40 -0.07
CA MET A 78 18.91 -29.37 -1.12
C MET A 78 18.40 -30.63 -0.44
N VAL A 79 17.15 -31.02 -0.73
CA VAL A 79 16.56 -32.26 -0.24
C VAL A 79 16.56 -33.24 -1.41
N GLU A 80 17.19 -34.40 -1.24
CA GLU A 80 17.35 -35.41 -2.30
C GLU A 80 16.00 -35.95 -2.80
N GLU A 81 14.98 -36.00 -1.93
CA GLU A 81 13.63 -36.40 -2.33
C GLU A 81 12.57 -35.87 -1.35
N ASN A 82 11.56 -35.15 -1.87
CA ASN A 82 10.34 -34.86 -1.10
C ASN A 82 9.31 -35.97 -1.39
N LYS A 83 9.06 -36.82 -0.37
CA LYS A 83 8.13 -37.97 -0.44
C LYS A 83 6.70 -37.59 -0.84
N GLU A 84 6.26 -36.38 -0.51
CA GLU A 84 4.92 -35.85 -0.82
C GLU A 84 4.81 -35.44 -2.30
N CYS A 85 5.85 -34.81 -2.85
CA CYS A 85 5.94 -34.47 -4.28
C CYS A 85 6.12 -35.70 -5.17
N ALA A 86 6.95 -36.66 -4.74
CA ALA A 86 7.16 -37.93 -5.44
C ALA A 86 5.87 -38.78 -5.51
N ALA A 87 5.02 -38.71 -4.48
CA ALA A 87 3.71 -39.37 -4.46
C ALA A 87 2.69 -38.72 -5.41
N ARG A 88 2.74 -37.39 -5.59
CA ARG A 88 1.78 -36.63 -6.40
C ARG A 88 2.18 -36.53 -7.88
N HIS A 89 3.48 -36.57 -8.16
CA HIS A 89 4.05 -36.49 -9.50
C HIS A 89 5.14 -37.56 -9.69
N PRO A 90 4.76 -38.79 -10.08
CA PRO A 90 5.70 -39.92 -10.16
C PRO A 90 6.81 -39.75 -11.21
N HIS A 91 6.64 -38.82 -12.17
CA HIS A 91 7.67 -38.48 -13.16
C HIS A 91 8.83 -37.62 -12.59
N LEU A 92 8.74 -37.19 -11.33
CA LEU A 92 9.74 -36.40 -10.62
C LEU A 92 10.41 -37.20 -9.48
N GLN A 93 10.22 -38.53 -9.43
CA GLN A 93 10.97 -39.40 -8.51
C GLN A 93 12.48 -39.25 -8.73
N ASN A 94 13.25 -39.16 -7.64
CA ASN A 94 14.69 -38.89 -7.62
C ASN A 94 15.15 -37.51 -8.16
N ALA A 95 14.23 -36.56 -8.38
CA ALA A 95 14.62 -35.19 -8.73
C ALA A 95 15.01 -34.41 -7.46
N THR A 96 16.19 -33.78 -7.47
CA THR A 96 16.64 -32.92 -6.36
C THR A 96 15.69 -31.73 -6.20
N VAL A 97 15.06 -31.60 -5.03
CA VAL A 97 14.15 -30.51 -4.72
C VAL A 97 14.86 -29.48 -3.83
N PHE A 98 14.73 -28.21 -4.19
CA PHE A 98 15.25 -27.11 -3.39
C PHE A 98 14.15 -26.67 -2.41
N GLU A 99 14.29 -27.02 -1.12
CA GLU A 99 13.36 -26.58 -0.08
C GLU A 99 13.96 -25.42 0.72
N LEU A 100 13.13 -24.42 1.01
CA LEU A 100 13.47 -23.38 1.97
C LEU A 100 13.36 -23.97 3.39
N GLN A 101 14.48 -24.46 3.92
CA GLN A 101 14.57 -24.77 5.34
C GLN A 101 14.86 -23.48 6.11
N PHE A 102 13.96 -23.12 7.01
CA PHE A 102 14.21 -22.05 7.96
C PHE A 102 14.92 -22.67 9.16
N SER A 103 15.84 -21.91 9.76
CA SER A 103 16.70 -22.28 10.91
C SER A 103 16.17 -23.40 11.81
N SER A 104 17.07 -24.31 12.21
CA SER A 104 16.85 -25.50 13.05
C SER A 104 16.09 -25.25 14.37
N ILE A 105 15.95 -24.00 14.81
CA ILE A 105 15.21 -23.62 16.01
C ILE A 105 13.72 -23.37 15.66
N PRO A 106 12.78 -24.24 16.11
CA PRO A 106 11.36 -24.17 15.73
C PRO A 106 10.69 -22.86 16.17
N TYR A 107 11.13 -22.26 17.28
CA TYR A 107 10.60 -21.00 17.80
C TYR A 107 10.91 -19.81 16.89
N LEU A 108 12.14 -19.70 16.38
CA LEU A 108 12.55 -18.63 15.46
C LEU A 108 11.86 -18.75 14.10
N ARG A 109 11.62 -19.99 13.64
CA ARG A 109 10.85 -20.27 12.42
C ARG A 109 9.41 -19.79 12.54
N THR A 110 8.71 -20.17 13.61
CA THR A 110 7.32 -19.75 13.85
C THR A 110 7.21 -18.25 14.05
N LEU A 111 8.13 -17.62 14.81
CA LEU A 111 8.12 -16.17 14.99
C LEU A 111 8.38 -15.42 13.68
N ASN A 112 9.37 -15.82 12.88
CA ASN A 112 9.61 -15.17 11.58
C ASN A 112 8.43 -15.36 10.63
N PHE A 113 7.82 -16.54 10.61
CA PHE A 113 6.64 -16.79 9.79
C PHE A 113 5.47 -15.89 10.22
N TRP A 114 5.19 -15.80 11.52
CA TRP A 114 4.11 -14.94 12.03
C TRP A 114 4.41 -13.46 11.84
N LEU A 115 5.63 -13.02 12.14
CA LEU A 115 6.05 -11.63 11.97
C LEU A 115 5.95 -11.23 10.49
N PHE A 116 6.42 -12.08 9.58
CA PHE A 116 6.29 -11.82 8.15
C PHE A 116 4.84 -11.78 7.72
N ASN A 117 4.02 -12.77 8.09
CA ASN A 117 2.65 -12.84 7.63
C ASN A 117 1.78 -11.70 8.22
N LEU A 118 2.03 -11.31 9.48
CA LEU A 118 1.39 -10.15 10.11
C LEU A 118 1.86 -8.83 9.50
N CYS A 119 3.17 -8.57 9.44
CA CYS A 119 3.71 -7.30 8.98
C CYS A 119 3.65 -7.10 7.46
N SER A 120 3.72 -8.17 6.66
CA SER A 120 3.64 -8.11 5.19
C SER A 120 2.22 -8.08 4.66
N LYS A 121 1.27 -8.72 5.35
CA LYS A 121 -0.08 -8.94 4.80
C LYS A 121 -1.15 -8.37 5.71
N ILE A 122 -1.31 -8.91 6.91
CA ILE A 122 -2.47 -8.60 7.75
C ILE A 122 -2.49 -7.10 8.14
N ILE A 123 -1.39 -6.58 8.67
CA ILE A 123 -1.30 -5.18 9.12
C ILE A 123 -1.49 -4.22 7.92
N PRO A 124 -0.74 -4.35 6.80
CA PRO A 124 -0.97 -3.51 5.62
C PRO A 124 -2.39 -3.57 5.09
N SER A 125 -3.02 -4.76 5.03
CA SER A 125 -4.39 -4.91 4.54
C SER A 125 -5.41 -4.21 5.44
N ILE A 126 -5.27 -4.32 6.77
CA ILE A 126 -6.15 -3.61 7.72
C ILE A 126 -5.99 -2.10 7.56
N ILE A 127 -4.75 -1.61 7.50
CA ILE A 127 -4.48 -0.17 7.31
C ILE A 127 -5.09 0.31 6.00
N LEU A 128 -4.89 -0.42 4.90
CA LEU A 128 -5.45 -0.04 3.59
C LEU A 128 -6.98 -0.01 3.60
N CYS A 129 -7.63 -0.96 4.27
CA CYS A 129 -9.08 -0.99 4.41
C CYS A 129 -9.58 0.27 5.16
N LEU A 130 -9.00 0.55 6.33
CA LEU A 130 -9.34 1.72 7.14
C LEU A 130 -9.10 3.03 6.38
N MET A 131 -7.95 3.17 5.73
CA MET A 131 -7.62 4.35 4.94
C MET A 131 -8.56 4.52 3.74
N THR A 132 -8.98 3.44 3.09
CA THR A 132 -9.93 3.50 1.97
C THR A 132 -11.29 4.01 2.42
N ILE A 133 -11.80 3.51 3.55
CA ILE A 133 -13.06 3.97 4.14
C ILE A 133 -12.94 5.46 4.51
N ALA A 134 -11.87 5.85 5.20
CA ALA A 134 -11.64 7.23 5.62
C ALA A 134 -11.51 8.20 4.43
N ILE A 135 -10.84 7.78 3.34
CA ILE A 135 -10.76 8.54 2.09
C ILE A 135 -12.14 8.73 1.46
N LEU A 136 -12.97 7.67 1.42
CA LEU A 136 -14.32 7.74 0.85
C LEU A 136 -15.22 8.69 1.63
N GLU A 137 -15.15 8.68 2.97
CA GLU A 137 -15.90 9.62 3.81
C GLU A 137 -15.47 11.07 3.57
N GLN A 138 -14.16 11.34 3.52
CA GLN A 138 -13.64 12.67 3.20
C GLN A 138 -14.06 13.12 1.80
N LEU A 139 -14.00 12.24 0.79
CA LEU A 139 -14.42 12.56 -0.57
C LEU A 139 -15.91 12.89 -0.65
N LYS A 140 -16.77 12.14 0.08
CA LYS A 140 -18.21 12.43 0.18
C LYS A 140 -18.45 13.79 0.82
N SER A 141 -17.73 14.13 1.89
CA SER A 141 -17.81 15.42 2.56
C SER A 141 -17.44 16.58 1.63
N ILE A 142 -16.30 16.47 0.94
CA ILE A 142 -15.85 17.47 -0.05
C ILE A 142 -16.85 17.60 -1.20
N ARG A 143 -17.39 16.48 -1.72
CA ARG A 143 -18.39 16.52 -2.80
C ARG A 143 -19.69 17.19 -2.36
N LYS A 144 -20.16 16.93 -1.14
CA LYS A 144 -21.35 17.58 -0.56
C LYS A 144 -21.13 19.09 -0.40
N MET A 145 -19.95 19.47 0.09
CA MET A 145 -19.56 20.88 0.23
C MET A 145 -19.45 21.58 -1.12
N SER A 146 -18.76 20.97 -2.11
CA SER A 146 -18.64 21.48 -3.46
C SER A 146 -20.00 21.62 -4.14
N ALA A 147 -20.88 20.62 -4.05
CA ALA A 147 -22.23 20.69 -4.61
C ALA A 147 -23.05 21.85 -4.01
N ARG A 148 -22.90 22.10 -2.70
CA ARG A 148 -23.52 23.24 -2.02
C ARG A 148 -22.98 24.58 -2.51
N PHE A 149 -21.66 24.72 -2.69
CA PHE A 149 -21.09 25.96 -3.20
C PHE A 149 -21.45 26.20 -4.67
N THR A 150 -21.41 25.16 -5.51
CA THR A 150 -21.83 25.26 -6.92
C THR A 150 -23.31 25.62 -7.04
N SER A 151 -24.20 25.09 -6.19
CA SER A 151 -25.62 25.47 -6.24
C SER A 151 -25.84 26.93 -5.85
N VAL A 152 -25.17 27.42 -4.80
CA VAL A 152 -25.29 28.81 -4.35
C VAL A 152 -24.77 29.79 -5.39
N GLU A 153 -23.59 29.54 -5.98
CA GLU A 153 -23.01 30.44 -6.99
C GLU A 153 -23.88 30.46 -8.26
N ARG A 154 -24.38 29.28 -8.65
CA ARG A 154 -25.28 29.12 -9.79
C ARG A 154 -26.61 29.85 -9.56
N ASP A 155 -27.22 29.73 -8.38
CA ASP A 155 -28.47 30.42 -8.05
C ASP A 155 -28.27 31.94 -8.02
N LYS A 156 -27.15 32.43 -7.50
CA LYS A 156 -26.78 33.85 -7.52
C LYS A 156 -26.59 34.37 -8.94
N GLN A 157 -26.01 33.56 -9.82
CA GLN A 157 -25.83 33.91 -11.23
C GLN A 157 -27.17 33.93 -11.98
N TYR A 158 -28.05 32.94 -11.75
CA TYR A 158 -29.42 32.98 -12.29
C TYR A 158 -30.17 34.22 -11.83
N HIS A 159 -30.09 34.57 -10.55
CA HIS A 159 -30.78 35.74 -10.03
C HIS A 159 -30.30 37.05 -10.66
N ARG A 160 -28.97 37.20 -10.88
CA ARG A 160 -28.42 38.36 -11.61
C ARG A 160 -28.92 38.43 -13.05
N THR A 161 -28.90 37.31 -13.76
CA THR A 161 -29.37 37.26 -15.15
C THR A 161 -30.87 37.55 -15.25
N THR A 162 -31.68 37.03 -14.32
CA THR A 162 -33.12 37.31 -14.27
C THR A 162 -33.41 38.77 -13.97
N ASN A 163 -32.74 39.37 -12.98
CA ASN A 163 -32.92 40.79 -12.68
C ASN A 163 -32.52 41.68 -13.88
N MET A 164 -31.44 41.32 -14.58
CA MET A 164 -31.04 42.03 -15.80
C MET A 164 -32.12 41.90 -16.89
N ILE A 165 -32.68 40.70 -17.12
CA ILE A 165 -33.75 40.55 -18.13
C ILE A 165 -35.00 41.37 -17.78
N LEU A 166 -35.39 41.41 -16.49
CA LEU A 166 -36.53 42.21 -16.04
C LEU A 166 -36.29 43.71 -16.22
N GLU A 167 -35.11 44.23 -15.86
CA GLU A 167 -34.74 45.63 -16.09
C GLU A 167 -34.76 46.02 -17.58
N TRP A 168 -34.42 45.09 -18.47
CA TRP A 168 -34.46 45.31 -19.92
C TRP A 168 -35.88 45.21 -20.52
N ALA A 169 -36.83 44.59 -19.81
CA ALA A 169 -38.20 44.41 -20.29
C ALA A 169 -39.16 45.54 -19.86
N ASP A 170 -38.79 46.33 -18.83
CA ASP A 170 -39.56 47.48 -18.34
C ASP A 170 -39.19 48.82 -19.02
N ILE A 171 -38.40 48.79 -20.09
CA ILE A 171 -38.05 49.92 -20.98
C ILE A 171 -38.74 49.73 -22.33
#